data_AF-A0A0D8Y2H3-F1
#
_entry.id   AF-A0A0D8Y2H3-F1
#
_cell.length_a   1.000
_cell.length_b   1.000
_cell.length_c   1.000
_cell.angle_alpha   90.00
_cell.angle_beta   90.00
_cell.angle_gamma   90.00
#
_symmetry.space_group_name_H-M   'P 1'
#
loop_
_entity.id
_entity.type
_entity.pdbx_description
1 polymer ?
#
loop_
_entity_poly.entity_id
_entity_poly.type
_entity_poly.pdbx_seq_one_letter_code
_entity_poly.pdbx_strand_id
1 'polypeptide(L)'
;DPSKCAYKYGDGNCDAECAGAECGFDGGDCNDGHSVSHSHDVNMIGIALEMPPEIAVKNLRHLQAVLAQRLYTHVNLAKDVYGVMIYEWSSDRGQGDRVDIVNEQFVEKVQATAPGSLIFFDVDTTGCRLITRKNYSGAHCFTDLRAAATYLTVELTRSQPVSGETLPIRDVTWKRRQVI
;
A
#
# COMPACT_ATOMS: atom_id res chain seq x y z
N ASP A 1 -14.38 7.02 -11.93
CA ASP A 1 -13.65 8.09 -11.23
C ASP A 1 -12.80 7.42 -10.16
N PRO A 2 -11.48 7.25 -10.39
CA PRO A 2 -10.59 6.50 -9.50
C PRO A 2 -10.60 6.99 -8.06
N SER A 3 -10.86 8.27 -7.83
CA SER A 3 -10.89 8.85 -6.48
C SER A 3 -11.99 8.24 -5.59
N LYS A 4 -13.08 7.73 -6.19
CA LYS A 4 -14.20 7.12 -5.47
C LYS A 4 -13.97 5.65 -5.09
N CYS A 5 -13.01 4.99 -5.73
CA CYS A 5 -12.70 3.59 -5.48
C CYS A 5 -11.92 3.37 -4.19
N ALA A 6 -11.34 4.42 -3.60
CA ALA A 6 -10.53 4.27 -2.41
C ALA A 6 -11.29 3.76 -1.16
N TYR A 7 -12.59 4.01 -1.08
CA TYR A 7 -13.44 3.52 0.03
C TYR A 7 -13.94 2.08 -0.17
N LYS A 8 -13.94 1.61 -1.42
CA LYS A 8 -14.38 0.28 -1.86
C LYS A 8 -13.24 -0.72 -1.90
N TYR A 9 -12.02 -0.22 -2.01
CA TYR A 9 -10.80 -1.02 -2.13
C TYR A 9 -10.67 -2.09 -1.04
N GLY A 10 -10.67 -3.36 -1.45
CA GLY A 10 -10.42 -4.50 -0.56
C GLY A 10 -11.49 -4.61 0.54
N ASP A 11 -12.72 -4.23 0.22
CA ASP A 11 -13.85 -4.31 1.14
C ASP A 11 -14.53 -5.69 1.17
N GLY A 12 -14.14 -6.57 0.25
CA GLY A 12 -14.64 -7.93 0.11
C GLY A 12 -15.83 -8.07 -0.83
N ASN A 13 -16.30 -6.98 -1.44
CA ASN A 13 -17.32 -7.00 -2.49
C ASN A 13 -16.70 -6.59 -3.82
N CYS A 14 -16.97 -7.36 -4.88
CA CYS A 14 -16.53 -6.95 -6.22
C CYS A 14 -17.34 -5.77 -6.74
N ASP A 15 -16.67 -4.62 -6.86
CA ASP A 15 -17.13 -3.41 -7.53
C ASP A 15 -16.52 -3.32 -8.94
N ALA A 16 -17.29 -3.79 -9.93
CA ALA A 16 -16.81 -3.91 -11.31
C ALA A 16 -16.28 -2.58 -11.91
N GLU A 17 -16.79 -1.43 -11.47
CA GLU A 17 -16.31 -0.11 -11.86
C GLU A 17 -14.92 0.26 -11.28
N CYS A 18 -14.47 -0.44 -10.25
CA CYS A 18 -13.19 -0.26 -9.58
C CYS A 18 -12.16 -1.34 -9.95
N ALA A 19 -12.55 -2.34 -10.74
CA ALA A 19 -11.69 -3.43 -11.20
C ALA A 19 -10.59 -3.00 -12.20
N GLY A 20 -10.59 -1.75 -12.66
CA GLY A 20 -9.58 -1.18 -13.56
C GLY A 20 -8.22 -0.96 -12.89
N ALA A 21 -7.13 -0.94 -13.68
CA ALA A 21 -5.77 -0.72 -13.18
C ALA A 21 -5.59 0.68 -12.58
N GLU A 22 -6.22 1.67 -13.22
CA GLU A 22 -6.29 3.05 -12.78
C GLU A 22 -7.04 3.23 -11.44
N CYS A 23 -7.83 2.22 -11.04
CA CYS A 23 -8.56 2.17 -9.78
C CYS A 23 -7.90 1.26 -8.73
N GLY A 24 -6.78 0.60 -9.09
CA GLY A 24 -6.07 -0.33 -8.21
C GLY A 24 -6.65 -1.74 -8.16
N PHE A 25 -7.42 -2.15 -9.17
CA PHE A 25 -8.03 -3.48 -9.28
C PHE A 25 -8.98 -3.84 -8.14
N ASP A 26 -9.70 -2.85 -7.61
CA ASP A 26 -10.68 -3.02 -6.54
C ASP A 26 -10.13 -3.75 -5.30
N GLY A 27 -8.84 -3.59 -5.03
CA GLY A 27 -8.20 -4.35 -3.95
C GLY A 27 -8.28 -5.87 -4.12
N GLY A 28 -8.48 -6.36 -5.34
CA GLY A 28 -8.53 -7.78 -5.67
C GLY A 28 -9.89 -8.44 -5.43
N ASP A 29 -10.91 -7.70 -5.03
CA ASP A 29 -12.23 -8.24 -4.66
C ASP A 29 -12.96 -8.90 -5.85
N CYS A 30 -12.64 -8.48 -7.07
CA CYS A 30 -13.19 -9.06 -8.30
C CYS A 30 -12.41 -10.27 -8.87
N ASN A 31 -11.35 -10.74 -8.19
CA ASN A 31 -10.63 -11.93 -8.61
C ASN A 31 -11.25 -13.18 -7.95
N ASP A 32 -11.89 -14.05 -8.76
CA ASP A 32 -12.65 -15.24 -8.32
C ASP A 32 -11.84 -16.23 -7.46
N GLY A 33 -11.71 -15.95 -6.16
CA GLY A 33 -11.35 -16.93 -5.12
C GLY A 33 -9.96 -17.54 -5.20
N HIS A 34 -9.12 -17.17 -6.16
CA HIS A 34 -7.69 -17.40 -6.07
C HIS A 34 -7.14 -16.42 -5.06
N SER A 35 -7.21 -16.81 -3.78
CA SER A 35 -6.29 -16.34 -2.77
C SER A 35 -4.94 -16.26 -3.45
N VAL A 36 -4.43 -15.05 -3.69
CA VAL A 36 -3.08 -14.88 -4.19
C VAL A 36 -2.25 -15.59 -3.13
N SER A 37 -1.81 -16.80 -3.48
CA SER A 37 -0.98 -17.65 -2.64
C SER A 37 0.08 -16.70 -2.11
N HIS A 38 0.20 -16.62 -0.79
CA HIS A 38 1.17 -15.78 -0.11
C HIS A 38 2.54 -16.23 -0.60
N SER A 39 2.94 -15.72 -1.77
CA SER A 39 4.12 -16.17 -2.47
C SER A 39 5.23 -15.82 -1.52
N HIS A 40 5.96 -16.83 -1.08
CA HIS A 40 7.00 -16.65 -0.08
C HIS A 40 8.13 -15.70 -0.56
N ASP A 41 8.05 -15.22 -1.81
CA ASP A 41 8.88 -14.21 -2.47
C ASP A 41 8.18 -12.84 -2.70
N VAL A 42 7.30 -12.36 -1.80
CA VAL A 42 6.72 -11.00 -1.98
C VAL A 42 7.76 -9.91 -1.69
N ASN A 43 7.96 -9.02 -2.67
CA ASN A 43 8.74 -7.81 -2.51
C ASN A 43 7.90 -6.78 -1.74
N MET A 44 8.44 -6.19 -0.67
CA MET A 44 7.72 -5.21 0.15
C MET A 44 8.29 -3.79 0.00
N ILE A 45 7.42 -2.79 -0.03
CA ILE A 45 7.77 -1.37 0.06
C ILE A 45 7.36 -0.87 1.46
N GLY A 46 8.29 -0.29 2.20
CA GLY A 46 8.03 0.43 3.44
C GLY A 46 7.89 1.92 3.17
N ILE A 47 6.76 2.51 3.57
CA ILE A 47 6.45 3.93 3.35
C ILE A 47 6.39 4.63 4.70
N ALA A 48 7.26 5.62 4.87
CA ALA A 48 7.27 6.47 6.06
C ALA A 48 6.39 7.70 5.84
N LEU A 49 5.43 7.90 6.75
CA LEU A 49 4.46 8.99 6.76
C LEU A 49 4.64 9.83 8.02
N GLU A 50 4.58 11.17 7.90
CA GLU A 50 4.38 12.07 9.05
C GLU A 50 2.91 12.07 9.49
N MET A 51 2.43 10.89 9.85
CA MET A 51 1.09 10.64 10.32
C MET A 51 1.17 9.77 11.57
N PRO A 52 0.63 10.20 12.72
CA PRO A 52 0.60 9.38 13.92
C PRO A 52 -0.07 8.03 13.66
N PRO A 53 0.40 6.93 14.28
CA PRO A 53 -0.13 5.60 14.04
C PRO A 53 -1.64 5.46 14.22
N GLU A 54 -2.25 6.18 15.17
CA GLU A 54 -3.70 6.16 15.39
C GLU A 54 -4.48 6.66 14.17
N ILE A 55 -3.91 7.63 13.45
CA ILE A 55 -4.50 8.21 12.25
C ILE A 55 -4.18 7.33 11.04
N ALA A 56 -2.94 6.84 10.94
CA ALA A 56 -2.52 5.98 9.84
C ALA A 56 -3.34 4.68 9.78
N VAL A 57 -3.55 4.03 10.93
CA VAL A 57 -4.32 2.78 11.03
C VAL A 57 -5.77 2.98 10.57
N LYS A 58 -6.40 4.12 10.89
CA LYS A 58 -7.77 4.44 10.45
C LYS A 58 -7.89 4.67 8.94
N ASN A 59 -6.78 4.90 8.24
CA ASN A 59 -6.75 5.25 6.83
C ASN A 59 -6.06 4.19 5.95
N LEU A 60 -5.76 3.00 6.47
CA LEU A 60 -4.97 1.99 5.75
C LEU A 60 -5.54 1.62 4.38
N ARG A 61 -6.86 1.43 4.26
CA ARG A 61 -7.50 1.12 2.97
C ARG A 61 -7.32 2.25 1.95
N HIS A 62 -7.49 3.49 2.40
CA HIS A 62 -7.28 4.66 1.53
C HIS A 62 -5.82 4.75 1.08
N LEU A 63 -4.87 4.51 2.01
CA LEU A 63 -3.44 4.47 1.69
C LEU A 63 -3.12 3.37 0.66
N GLN A 64 -3.64 2.15 0.86
CA GLN A 64 -3.48 1.05 -0.10
C GLN A 64 -4.05 1.41 -1.47
N ALA A 65 -5.25 1.99 -1.53
CA ALA A 65 -5.89 2.38 -2.77
C ALA A 65 -5.08 3.43 -3.54
N VAL A 66 -4.62 4.49 -2.86
CA VAL A 66 -3.80 5.53 -3.48
C VAL A 66 -2.51 4.94 -4.04
N LEU A 67 -1.85 4.05 -3.30
CA LEU A 67 -0.64 3.37 -3.78
C LEU A 67 -0.94 2.46 -4.97
N ALA A 68 -2.02 1.68 -4.91
CA ALA A 68 -2.42 0.79 -5.99
C ALA A 68 -2.71 1.54 -7.30
N GLN A 69 -3.38 2.70 -7.21
CA GLN A 69 -3.65 3.57 -8.36
C GLN A 69 -2.37 4.18 -8.94
N ARG A 70 -1.44 4.63 -8.10
CA ARG A 70 -0.15 5.18 -8.55
C ARG A 70 0.75 4.11 -9.16
N LEU A 71 0.70 2.90 -8.60
CA LEU A 71 1.51 1.77 -9.03
C LEU A 71 0.87 0.95 -10.16
N TYR A 72 -0.39 1.22 -10.50
CA TYR A 72 -1.19 0.45 -11.44
C TYR A 72 -1.15 -1.05 -11.13
N THR A 73 -1.18 -1.41 -9.85
CA THR A 73 -1.05 -2.80 -9.40
C THR A 73 -1.69 -3.05 -8.04
N HIS A 74 -1.87 -4.32 -7.69
CA HIS A 74 -2.45 -4.71 -6.42
C HIS A 74 -1.47 -4.48 -5.26
N VAL A 75 -1.97 -3.93 -4.15
CA VAL A 75 -1.17 -3.55 -2.97
C VAL A 75 -1.88 -4.04 -1.70
N ASN A 76 -1.21 -4.93 -0.97
CA ASN A 76 -1.70 -5.43 0.32
C ASN A 76 -0.85 -4.89 1.47
N LEU A 77 -1.42 -4.87 2.67
CA LEU A 77 -0.61 -4.71 3.88
C LEU A 77 0.33 -5.90 4.03
N ALA A 78 1.62 -5.63 4.22
CA ALA A 78 2.58 -6.70 4.50
C ALA A 78 2.35 -7.24 5.92
N LYS A 79 2.34 -8.57 6.06
CA LYS A 79 2.13 -9.28 7.34
C LYS A 79 3.26 -10.25 7.62
N ASP A 80 3.82 -10.24 8.83
CA ASP A 80 4.75 -11.28 9.30
C ASP A 80 4.08 -12.16 10.38
N VAL A 81 4.87 -12.97 11.08
CA VAL A 81 4.36 -13.86 12.14
C VAL A 81 3.68 -13.09 13.29
N TYR A 82 3.93 -11.79 13.42
CA TYR A 82 3.35 -10.91 14.43
C TYR A 82 2.18 -10.07 13.88
N GLY A 83 1.74 -10.33 12.64
CA GLY A 83 0.64 -9.62 11.99
C GLY A 83 1.12 -8.47 11.10
N VAL A 84 0.28 -7.43 10.96
CA VAL A 84 0.53 -6.31 10.04
C VAL A 84 1.79 -5.53 10.43
N MET A 85 2.66 -5.30 9.45
CA MET A 85 3.94 -4.61 9.59
C MET A 85 3.77 -3.08 9.59
N ILE A 86 3.25 -2.54 10.70
CA ILE A 86 3.18 -1.10 10.96
C ILE A 86 4.06 -0.76 12.17
N TYR A 87 4.86 0.28 12.06
CA TYR A 87 5.80 0.70 13.08
C TYR A 87 5.65 2.20 13.32
N GLU A 88 6.01 2.64 14.52
CA GLU A 88 6.32 4.03 14.78
C GLU A 88 7.44 4.52 13.86
N TRP A 89 7.40 5.80 13.49
CA TRP A 89 8.46 6.40 12.70
C TRP A 89 8.70 7.87 13.06
N SER A 90 9.96 8.29 13.00
CA SER A 90 10.34 9.70 13.05
C SER A 90 11.58 9.97 12.21
N SER A 91 11.77 11.22 11.79
CA SER A 91 12.90 11.61 10.94
C SER A 91 14.27 11.53 11.64
N ASP A 92 14.28 11.62 12.97
CA ASP A 92 15.48 11.58 13.81
C ASP A 92 15.87 10.14 14.22
N ARG A 93 14.90 9.26 14.48
CA ARG A 93 15.14 7.88 14.96
C ARG A 93 14.89 6.80 13.90
N GLY A 94 14.22 7.12 12.80
CA GLY A 94 13.80 6.15 11.80
C GLY A 94 12.68 5.25 12.31
N GLN A 95 12.78 3.94 12.04
CA GLN A 95 11.80 2.94 12.47
C GLN A 95 11.87 2.74 14.00
N GLY A 96 10.72 2.91 14.67
CA GLY A 96 10.53 2.63 16.09
C GLY A 96 9.81 1.31 16.35
N ASP A 97 9.06 1.26 17.46
CA ASP A 97 8.34 0.08 17.92
C ASP A 97 7.19 -0.32 16.98
N ARG A 98 6.82 -1.60 16.97
CA ARG A 98 5.66 -2.08 16.22
C ARG A 98 4.37 -1.53 16.86
N VAL A 99 3.44 -1.15 16.00
CA VAL A 99 2.09 -0.74 16.40
C VAL A 99 1.22 -1.99 16.52
N ASP A 100 0.78 -2.29 17.75
CA ASP A 100 -0.11 -3.42 18.01
C ASP A 100 -1.55 -3.10 17.59
N ILE A 101 -2.07 -3.85 16.62
CA ILE A 101 -3.44 -3.72 16.12
C ILE A 101 -4.26 -4.89 16.65
N VAL A 102 -4.99 -4.66 17.73
CA VAL A 102 -5.79 -5.68 18.41
C VAL A 102 -7.03 -6.07 17.59
N ASN A 103 -7.54 -5.18 16.73
CA ASN A 103 -8.57 -5.50 15.75
C ASN A 103 -8.65 -4.44 14.62
N GLU A 104 -8.72 -4.84 13.35
CA GLU A 104 -8.83 -3.92 12.19
C GLU A 104 -10.08 -3.01 12.27
N GLN A 105 -11.10 -3.42 13.03
CA GLN A 105 -12.37 -2.71 13.20
C GLN A 105 -12.45 -1.84 14.47
N PHE A 106 -11.57 -2.04 15.45
CA PHE A 106 -11.56 -1.34 16.72
C PHE A 106 -10.12 -1.06 17.14
N VAL A 107 -9.62 0.09 16.70
CA VAL A 107 -8.33 0.67 17.14
C VAL A 107 -8.50 1.21 18.57
N GLU A 108 -8.87 0.36 19.52
CA GLU A 108 -8.90 0.76 20.93
C GLU A 108 -7.49 0.61 21.50
N LYS A 109 -6.82 1.77 21.53
CA LYS A 109 -5.49 2.05 22.10
C LYS A 109 -4.32 1.54 21.28
N VAL A 110 -4.12 2.14 20.11
CA VAL A 110 -2.75 2.34 19.65
C VAL A 110 -2.09 3.26 20.68
N GLN A 111 -1.17 2.71 21.47
CA GLN A 111 -0.36 3.46 22.43
C GLN A 111 0.92 3.92 21.74
N ALA A 112 0.78 4.63 20.62
CA ALA A 112 1.91 5.22 19.95
C ALA A 112 1.96 6.71 20.27
N THR A 113 3.17 7.24 20.41
CA THR A 113 3.37 8.70 20.59
C THR A 113 4.27 9.28 19.51
N ALA A 114 4.69 8.44 18.56
CA ALA A 114 5.52 8.86 17.46
C ALA A 114 4.81 9.85 16.53
N PRO A 115 5.56 10.83 15.99
CA PRO A 115 5.03 11.81 15.04
C PRO A 115 4.67 11.20 13.67
N GLY A 116 5.10 9.96 13.40
CA GLY A 116 4.92 9.30 12.13
C GLY A 116 4.75 7.79 12.24
N SER A 117 4.48 7.20 11.07
CA SER A 117 4.25 5.77 10.89
C SER A 117 5.09 5.25 9.72
N LEU A 118 5.69 4.07 9.88
CA LEU A 118 6.30 3.31 8.80
C LEU A 118 5.42 2.09 8.52
N ILE A 119 4.85 2.03 7.31
CA ILE A 119 3.91 0.99 6.91
C ILE A 119 4.52 0.18 5.78
N PHE A 120 4.58 -1.14 5.92
CA PHE A 120 5.02 -2.02 4.85
C PHE A 120 3.83 -2.55 4.04
N PHE A 121 4.02 -2.53 2.72
CA PHE A 121 3.07 -3.02 1.74
C PHE A 121 3.69 -4.09 0.86
N ASP A 122 2.94 -5.15 0.64
CA ASP A 122 3.20 -6.18 -0.35
C ASP A 122 2.71 -5.69 -1.71
N VAL A 123 3.61 -5.63 -2.69
CA VAL A 123 3.28 -5.12 -4.04
C VAL A 123 3.45 -6.24 -5.06
N ASP A 124 2.33 -6.67 -5.64
CA ASP A 124 2.36 -7.66 -6.70
C ASP A 124 2.62 -6.98 -8.05
N THR A 125 3.84 -7.01 -8.55
CA THR A 125 4.18 -6.44 -9.88
C THR A 125 3.83 -7.37 -11.06
N THR A 126 3.13 -8.47 -10.82
CA THR A 126 2.72 -9.43 -11.86
C THR A 126 1.30 -9.20 -12.35
N GLY A 127 0.39 -8.74 -11.48
CA GLY A 127 -1.03 -8.49 -11.81
C GLY A 127 -1.23 -7.59 -13.04
N CYS A 128 -0.56 -6.43 -13.10
CA CYS A 128 -0.62 -5.53 -14.25
C CYS A 128 -0.19 -6.20 -15.58
N ARG A 129 0.82 -7.06 -15.55
CA ARG A 129 1.35 -7.77 -16.73
C ARG A 129 0.43 -8.87 -17.23
N LEU A 130 -0.36 -9.49 -16.36
CA LEU A 130 -1.31 -10.54 -16.75
C LEU A 130 -2.52 -9.97 -17.49
N ILE A 131 -2.90 -8.73 -17.17
CA ILE A 131 -4.08 -8.07 -17.75
C ILE A 131 -3.74 -7.41 -19.10
N THR A 132 -2.57 -6.78 -19.24
CA THR A 132 -2.06 -6.24 -20.52
C THR A 132 -1.95 -7.30 -21.62
N ARG A 133 -1.81 -8.59 -21.28
CA ARG A 133 -1.81 -9.70 -22.24
C ARG A 133 -3.19 -10.05 -22.81
N LYS A 134 -4.29 -9.64 -22.16
CA LYS A 134 -5.66 -10.06 -22.51
C LYS A 134 -6.46 -9.01 -23.29
N ASN A 135 -6.17 -7.72 -23.15
CA ASN A 135 -6.65 -6.62 -24.00
C ASN A 135 -6.09 -5.31 -23.43
N TYR A 136 -5.81 -4.30 -24.27
CA TYR A 136 -5.26 -2.97 -23.94
C TYR A 136 -3.75 -2.79 -24.11
N SER A 137 -3.39 -2.32 -25.30
CA SER A 137 -2.20 -1.51 -25.56
C SER A 137 -2.30 -0.21 -24.76
N GLY A 138 -1.50 -0.04 -23.70
CA GLY A 138 -1.37 1.29 -23.06
C GLY A 138 -1.05 1.35 -21.56
N ALA A 139 -1.14 0.25 -20.79
CA ALA A 139 -0.78 0.32 -19.36
C ALA A 139 0.76 0.19 -19.17
N HIS A 140 1.38 1.23 -18.61
CA HIS A 140 2.79 1.22 -18.23
C HIS A 140 2.98 0.51 -16.89
N CYS A 141 3.12 -0.80 -16.91
CA CYS A 141 3.39 -1.59 -15.71
C CYS A 141 4.83 -1.43 -15.22
N PHE A 142 5.03 -1.42 -13.89
CA PHE A 142 6.37 -1.56 -13.32
C PHE A 142 6.94 -2.96 -13.57
N THR A 143 8.22 -3.03 -13.98
CA THR A 143 8.91 -4.30 -14.29
C THR A 143 9.31 -5.06 -13.03
N ASP A 144 9.60 -4.33 -11.96
CA ASP A 144 10.06 -4.83 -10.67
C ASP A 144 9.79 -3.79 -9.56
N LEU A 145 10.00 -4.20 -8.30
CA LEU A 145 9.75 -3.35 -7.15
C LEU A 145 10.68 -2.14 -7.07
N ARG A 146 11.92 -2.26 -7.56
CA ARG A 146 12.89 -1.16 -7.50
C ARG A 146 12.42 0.00 -8.38
N ALA A 147 11.89 -0.29 -9.57
CA ALA A 147 11.30 0.71 -10.44
C ALA A 147 10.09 1.41 -9.79
N ALA A 148 9.20 0.63 -9.15
CA ALA A 148 8.05 1.16 -8.43
C ALA A 148 8.47 2.07 -7.26
N ALA A 149 9.40 1.62 -6.42
CA ALA A 149 9.90 2.41 -5.29
C ALA A 149 10.59 3.70 -5.76
N THR A 150 11.42 3.62 -6.80
CA THR A 150 12.10 4.80 -7.39
C THR A 150 11.08 5.80 -7.92
N TYR A 151 10.03 5.33 -8.61
CA TYR A 151 8.96 6.18 -9.10
C TYR A 151 8.24 6.90 -7.96
N LEU A 152 7.85 6.18 -6.91
CA LEU A 152 7.24 6.79 -5.72
C LEU A 152 8.16 7.86 -5.12
N THR A 153 9.44 7.56 -4.93
CA THR A 153 10.40 8.55 -4.42
C THR A 153 10.43 9.82 -5.29
N VAL A 154 10.49 9.69 -6.62
CA VAL A 154 10.53 10.84 -7.54
C VAL A 154 9.22 11.62 -7.51
N GLU A 155 8.07 10.94 -7.52
CA GLU A 155 6.75 11.59 -7.47
C GLU A 155 6.58 12.39 -6.18
N LEU A 156 7.15 11.90 -5.08
CA LEU A 156 7.14 12.58 -3.78
C LEU A 156 8.05 13.81 -3.73
N THR A 157 9.20 13.78 -4.40
CA THR A 157 10.06 14.98 -4.52
C THR A 157 9.45 16.08 -5.38
N ARG A 158 8.49 15.76 -6.26
CA ARG A 158 7.82 16.70 -7.16
C ARG A 158 6.57 17.34 -6.55
N SER A 159 5.99 16.71 -5.54
CA SER A 159 4.76 17.16 -4.90
C SER A 159 5.09 18.21 -3.84
N GLN A 160 4.91 19.50 -4.15
CA GLN A 160 4.68 20.48 -3.08
C GLN A 160 3.36 20.11 -2.40
N PRO A 161 3.25 20.20 -1.05
CA PRO A 161 2.02 19.87 -0.34
C PRO A 161 0.96 20.93 -0.69
N VAL A 162 0.24 20.68 -1.78
CA VAL A 162 -1.04 21.34 -2.03
C VAL A 162 -2.03 20.64 -1.11
N SER A 163 -2.55 21.43 -0.16
CA SER A 163 -3.47 21.04 0.91
C SER A 163 -4.43 19.91 0.52
N GLY A 164 -4.27 18.74 1.16
CA GLY A 164 -5.30 17.69 1.22
C GLY A 164 -5.30 16.62 0.13
N GLU A 165 -4.51 16.75 -0.94
CA GLU A 165 -4.53 15.80 -2.08
C GLU A 165 -3.31 14.86 -2.15
N THR A 166 -2.31 15.04 -1.29
CA THR A 166 -1.06 14.28 -1.31
C THR A 166 -0.75 13.63 0.03
N LEU A 167 -0.37 12.35 0.01
CA LEU A 167 0.07 11.63 1.20
C LEU A 167 1.41 12.23 1.68
N PRO A 168 1.59 12.47 3.00
CA PRO A 168 2.81 13.08 3.53
C PRO A 168 3.96 12.06 3.62
N ILE A 169 4.29 11.43 2.49
CA ILE A 169 5.37 10.43 2.43
C ILE A 169 6.71 11.16 2.49
N ARG A 170 7.53 10.77 3.47
CA ARG A 170 8.88 11.31 3.68
C ARG A 170 9.97 10.41 3.16
N ASP A 171 9.75 9.11 3.24
CA ASP A 171 10.73 8.12 2.82
C ASP A 171 10.04 6.88 2.24
N VAL A 172 10.72 6.26 1.28
CA VAL A 172 10.30 5.03 0.62
C VAL A 172 11.45 4.06 0.69
N THR A 173 11.30 3.06 1.55
CA THR A 173 12.24 1.94 1.68
C THR A 173 11.69 0.74 0.94
N TRP A 174 12.55 -0.16 0.47
CA TRP A 174 12.11 -1.44 -0.05
C TRP A 174 13.01 -2.55 0.49
N LYS A 175 12.41 -3.70 0.79
CA LYS A 175 13.12 -4.88 1.28
C LYS A 175 12.65 -6.12 0.51
N ARG A 176 13.55 -7.06 0.28
CA ARG A 176 13.16 -8.43 -0.04
C ARG A 176 12.88 -9.14 1.28
N ARG A 177 11.73 -9.81 1.39
CA ARG A 177 11.43 -10.63 2.56
C ARG A 177 12.48 -11.73 2.67
N GLN A 178 13.17 -11.81 3.80
CA GLN A 178 14.01 -12.97 4.11
C GLN A 178 13.11 -14.06 4.68
N VAL A 179 13.01 -15.17 3.96
CA VAL A 179 12.38 -16.39 4.47
C VAL A 179 13.39 -17.02 5.43
N ILE A 180 13.04 -17.11 6.72
CA ILE A 180 13.77 -17.95 7.69
C ILE A 180 13.15 -19.34 7.63
#